data_AF-A0A1P8B574-F1
#
_entry.id   AF-A0A1P8B574-F1
#
_cell.length_a   1.000
_cell.length_b   1.000
_cell.length_c   1.000
_cell.angle_alpha   90.00
_cell.angle_beta   90.00
_cell.angle_gamma   90.00
#
_symmetry.space_group_name_H-M   'P 1'
#
loop_
_entity.id
_entity.type
_entity.pdbx_description
1 polymer ?
#
loop_
_entity_poly.entity_id
_entity_poly.type
_entity_poly.pdbx_seq_one_letter_code
_entity_poly.pdbx_strand_id
1 'polypeptide(L)'
;MNERLEVIKAIESRNLEDAIEKLNALNPEIIKTSFHLHQQMLIELIREKKTEEAVAFAQEKLAPLAEENEALQRELEKTVCILVTEGLPNCPSRELFHNSQWIRTASHVNEAIHTSQTGEKGPELERLLKELIWTQNQLDEKTVYVYPRMNDFSTGQLIYRPE
;
A
#
# COMPACT_ATOMS: atom_id res chain seq x y z
N MET A 1 3.36 -3.21 17.77
CA MET A 1 4.07 -3.85 16.63
C MET A 1 3.37 -5.11 16.11
N ASN A 2 2.84 -6.00 16.95
CA ASN A 2 2.23 -7.26 16.49
C ASN A 2 0.90 -7.06 15.73
N GLU A 3 0.02 -6.15 16.16
CA GLU A 3 -1.31 -5.98 15.57
C GLU A 3 -1.26 -5.60 14.08
N ARG A 4 -0.36 -4.69 13.68
CA ARG A 4 -0.11 -4.36 12.27
C ARG A 4 0.27 -5.62 11.48
N LEU A 5 1.22 -6.40 12.00
CA LEU A 5 1.70 -7.61 11.33
C LEU A 5 0.58 -8.66 11.19
N GLU A 6 -0.31 -8.76 12.18
CA GLU A 6 -1.48 -9.64 12.10
C GLU A 6 -2.46 -9.23 11.00
N VAL A 7 -2.74 -7.94 10.85
CA VAL A 7 -3.56 -7.44 9.72
C VAL A 7 -2.93 -7.80 8.38
N ILE A 8 -1.62 -7.55 8.23
CA ILE A 8 -0.91 -7.84 6.96
C ILE A 8 -0.93 -9.33 6.65
N LYS A 9 -0.68 -10.19 7.65
CA LYS A 9 -0.77 -11.65 7.49
C LYS A 9 -2.18 -12.10 7.11
N ALA A 10 -3.22 -11.51 7.71
CA ALA A 10 -4.60 -11.84 7.37
C ALA A 10 -4.90 -11.53 5.89
N ILE A 11 -4.46 -10.37 5.38
CA ILE A 11 -4.58 -9.99 3.97
C ILE A 11 -3.80 -10.96 3.07
N GLU A 12 -2.53 -11.25 3.37
CA GLU A 12 -1.70 -12.16 2.58
C GLU A 12 -2.25 -13.60 2.56
N SER A 13 -2.89 -14.02 3.65
CA SER A 13 -3.57 -15.32 3.77
C SER A 13 -4.94 -15.38 3.09
N ARG A 14 -5.40 -14.27 2.49
CA ARG A 14 -6.72 -14.10 1.85
C ARG A 14 -7.90 -14.24 2.79
N ASN A 15 -7.69 -14.03 4.08
CA ASN A 15 -8.76 -13.96 5.04
C ASN A 15 -9.20 -12.49 5.18
N LEU A 16 -10.05 -12.05 4.25
CA LEU A 16 -10.49 -10.66 4.18
C LEU A 16 -11.36 -10.27 5.38
N GLU A 17 -12.19 -11.20 5.88
CA GLU A 17 -13.01 -10.98 7.08
C GLU A 17 -12.15 -10.72 8.31
N ASP A 18 -11.19 -11.60 8.60
CA ASP A 18 -10.25 -11.44 9.72
C ASP A 18 -9.40 -10.16 9.56
N ALA A 19 -8.95 -9.87 8.33
CA ALA A 19 -8.21 -8.65 8.04
C ALA A 19 -9.03 -7.39 8.35
N ILE A 20 -10.30 -7.36 7.95
CA ILE A 20 -11.21 -6.22 8.19
C ILE A 20 -11.49 -6.10 9.69
N GLU A 21 -11.77 -7.20 10.39
CA GLU A 21 -12.03 -7.19 11.84
C GLU A 21 -10.82 -6.61 12.60
N LYS A 22 -9.62 -7.15 12.33
CA LYS A 22 -8.36 -6.69 12.94
C LYS A 22 -8.04 -5.24 12.58
N LEU A 23 -8.26 -4.84 11.32
CA LEU A 23 -8.02 -3.47 10.88
C LEU A 23 -9.02 -2.49 11.50
N ASN A 24 -10.27 -2.90 11.68
CA ASN A 24 -11.30 -2.09 12.33
C ASN A 24 -10.99 -1.89 13.82
N ALA A 25 -10.48 -2.92 14.50
CA ALA A 25 -10.00 -2.82 15.87
C ALA A 25 -8.76 -1.92 16.00
N LEU A 26 -7.89 -1.92 14.99
CA LEU A 26 -6.67 -1.12 14.97
C LEU A 26 -6.93 0.36 14.63
N ASN A 27 -7.60 0.60 13.50
CA ASN A 27 -7.99 1.94 13.05
C ASN A 27 -9.11 1.87 11.98
N PRO A 28 -10.38 2.17 12.33
CA PRO A 28 -11.51 2.10 11.41
C PRO A 28 -11.44 3.11 10.26
N GLU A 29 -10.71 4.22 10.42
CA GLU A 29 -10.60 5.26 9.38
C GLU A 29 -9.78 4.79 8.16
N ILE A 30 -8.87 3.82 8.37
CA ILE A 30 -8.10 3.24 7.27
C ILE A 30 -9.02 2.47 6.33
N ILE A 31 -10.02 1.76 6.86
CA ILE A 31 -10.98 1.03 6.03
C ILE A 31 -11.68 2.04 5.13
N LYS A 32 -12.26 3.11 5.71
CA LYS A 32 -13.02 4.13 4.97
C LYS A 32 -12.25 4.79 3.83
N THR A 33 -10.95 4.99 3.99
CA THR A 33 -10.12 5.75 3.04
C THR A 33 -9.30 4.87 2.09
N SER A 34 -9.22 3.55 2.33
CA SER A 34 -8.38 2.66 1.54
C SER A 34 -9.07 2.19 0.26
N PHE A 35 -8.73 2.81 -0.88
CA PHE A 35 -9.22 2.39 -2.19
C PHE A 35 -8.82 0.93 -2.50
N HIS A 36 -7.56 0.57 -2.30
CA HIS A 36 -7.04 -0.75 -2.67
C HIS A 36 -7.66 -1.89 -1.84
N LEU A 37 -7.99 -1.65 -0.56
CA LEU A 37 -8.70 -2.63 0.25
C LEU A 37 -10.12 -2.85 -0.29
N HIS A 38 -10.86 -1.78 -0.57
CA HIS A 38 -12.20 -1.88 -1.17
C HIS A 38 -12.15 -2.50 -2.56
N GLN A 39 -11.12 -2.22 -3.37
CA GLN A 39 -10.94 -2.83 -4.68
C GLN A 39 -10.75 -4.36 -4.54
N GLN A 40 -10.00 -4.82 -3.55
CA GLN A 40 -9.85 -6.25 -3.26
C GLN A 40 -11.19 -6.88 -2.82
N MET A 41 -11.98 -6.19 -1.99
CA MET A 41 -13.33 -6.63 -1.63
C MET A 41 -14.25 -6.76 -2.85
N LEU A 42 -14.21 -5.78 -3.75
CA LEU A 42 -14.95 -5.82 -5.01
C LEU A 42 -14.53 -7.02 -5.87
N ILE A 43 -13.23 -7.27 -6.00
CA ILE A 43 -12.72 -8.43 -6.75
C ILE A 43 -13.26 -9.73 -6.15
N GLU A 44 -13.30 -9.88 -4.83
CA GLU A 44 -13.86 -11.09 -4.20
C GLU A 44 -15.37 -11.23 -4.42
N LEU A 45 -16.15 -10.15 -4.36
CA LEU A 45 -17.58 -10.17 -4.74
C LEU A 45 -17.79 -10.64 -6.19
N ILE A 46 -16.92 -10.19 -7.10
CA ILE A 46 -16.93 -10.63 -8.50
C ILE A 46 -16.58 -12.13 -8.59
N ARG A 47 -15.58 -12.62 -7.84
CA ARG A 47 -15.22 -14.05 -7.83
C ARG A 47 -16.35 -14.93 -7.34
N GLU A 48 -17.14 -14.45 -6.39
CA GLU A 48 -18.33 -15.13 -5.86
C GLU A 48 -19.55 -15.02 -6.79
N LYS A 49 -19.43 -14.33 -7.93
CA LYS A 49 -20.51 -14.05 -8.89
C LYS A 49 -21.69 -13.28 -8.29
N LYS A 50 -21.41 -12.45 -7.29
CA LYS A 50 -22.40 -11.56 -6.66
C LYS A 50 -22.46 -10.23 -7.40
N THR A 51 -22.92 -10.27 -8.65
CA THR A 51 -22.87 -9.12 -9.59
C THR A 51 -23.61 -7.89 -9.05
N GLU A 52 -24.81 -8.05 -8.51
CA GLU A 52 -25.61 -6.92 -7.99
C GLU A 52 -24.94 -6.27 -6.78
N GLU A 53 -24.45 -7.09 -5.84
CA GLU A 53 -23.72 -6.61 -4.66
C GLU A 53 -22.42 -5.89 -5.06
N ALA A 54 -21.69 -6.45 -6.03
CA ALA A 54 -20.46 -5.85 -6.56
C ALA A 54 -20.71 -4.47 -7.18
N VAL A 55 -21.77 -4.31 -7.97
CA VAL A 55 -22.13 -3.02 -8.58
C VAL A 55 -22.51 -2.00 -7.50
N ALA A 56 -23.37 -2.37 -6.55
CA ALA A 56 -23.76 -1.49 -5.45
C ALA A 56 -22.55 -1.07 -4.61
N PHE A 57 -21.67 -2.02 -4.29
CA PHE A 57 -20.45 -1.78 -3.53
C PHE A 57 -19.49 -0.84 -4.26
N ALA A 58 -19.29 -1.03 -5.57
CA ALA A 58 -18.43 -0.16 -6.37
C ALA A 58 -18.96 1.29 -6.37
N GLN A 59 -20.27 1.47 -6.48
CA GLN A 59 -20.91 2.80 -6.46
C GLN A 59 -20.84 3.46 -5.08
N GLU A 60 -21.08 2.71 -4.00
CA GLU A 60 -21.14 3.27 -2.65
C GLU A 60 -19.74 3.53 -2.06
N LYS A 61 -18.77 2.64 -2.28
CA LYS A 61 -17.47 2.68 -1.61
C LYS A 61 -16.34 3.17 -2.50
N LEU A 62 -16.25 2.71 -3.74
CA LEU A 62 -15.09 2.98 -4.61
C LEU A 62 -15.25 4.25 -5.45
N ALA A 63 -16.45 4.52 -5.97
CA ALA A 63 -16.67 5.69 -6.81
C ALA A 63 -16.34 7.02 -6.10
N PRO A 64 -16.74 7.24 -4.82
CA PRO A 64 -16.36 8.48 -4.11
C PRO A 64 -14.85 8.58 -3.87
N LEU A 65 -14.16 7.47 -3.65
CA LEU A 65 -12.70 7.44 -3.44
C LEU A 65 -11.91 7.70 -4.73
N ALA A 66 -12.51 7.42 -5.89
CA ALA A 66 -11.89 7.64 -7.19
C ALA A 66 -12.25 9.00 -7.82
N GLU A 67 -13.28 9.70 -7.34
CA GLU A 67 -13.86 10.88 -8.00
C GLU A 67 -12.82 11.97 -8.34
N GLU A 68 -11.86 12.22 -7.44
CA GLU A 68 -10.84 13.26 -7.62
C GLU A 68 -9.49 12.74 -8.16
N ASN A 69 -9.38 11.43 -8.45
CA ASN A 69 -8.11 10.83 -8.84
C ASN A 69 -8.26 9.98 -10.11
N GLU A 70 -7.85 10.53 -11.25
CA GLU A 70 -7.92 9.86 -12.56
C GLU A 70 -7.20 8.50 -12.59
N ALA A 71 -6.13 8.31 -11.80
CA ALA A 71 -5.45 7.01 -11.74
C ALA A 71 -6.33 5.96 -11.06
N LEU A 72 -7.01 6.33 -9.98
CA LEU A 72 -7.96 5.45 -9.29
C LEU A 72 -9.23 5.21 -10.10
N GLN A 73 -9.69 6.19 -10.88
CA GLN A 73 -10.79 5.99 -11.83
C GLN A 73 -10.45 4.91 -12.86
N ARG A 74 -9.26 5.00 -13.48
CA ARG A 74 -8.81 3.98 -14.45
C ARG A 74 -8.66 2.60 -13.81
N GLU A 75 -8.19 2.53 -12.56
CA GLU A 75 -8.13 1.28 -11.77
C GLU A 75 -9.54 0.72 -11.49
N LEU A 76 -10.50 1.57 -11.13
CA LEU A 76 -11.89 1.19 -10.90
C LEU A 76 -12.55 0.69 -12.19
N GLU A 77 -12.41 1.43 -13.30
CA GLU A 77 -12.91 1.03 -14.63
C GLU A 77 -12.38 -0.34 -15.04
N LYS A 78 -11.09 -0.60 -14.86
CA LYS A 78 -10.48 -1.91 -15.13
C LYS A 78 -11.12 -3.01 -14.29
N THR A 79 -11.44 -2.72 -13.03
CA THR A 79 -12.02 -3.69 -12.09
C THR A 79 -13.49 -3.97 -12.45
N VAL A 80 -14.28 -2.92 -12.72
CA VAL A 80 -15.69 -3.05 -13.12
C VAL A 80 -15.83 -3.67 -14.52
N CYS A 81 -14.87 -3.46 -15.42
CA CYS A 81 -14.85 -4.13 -16.72
C CYS A 81 -14.87 -5.66 -16.60
N ILE A 82 -14.33 -6.22 -15.51
CA ILE A 82 -14.39 -7.66 -15.23
C ILE A 82 -15.85 -8.15 -15.16
N LEU A 83 -16.75 -7.40 -14.52
CA LEU A 83 -18.17 -7.74 -14.40
C LEU A 83 -18.86 -7.90 -15.76
N VAL A 84 -18.49 -7.06 -16.73
CA VAL A 84 -19.12 -7.02 -18.06
C VAL A 84 -18.48 -8.02 -19.02
N THR A 85 -17.23 -8.43 -18.75
CA THR A 85 -16.43 -9.24 -19.66
C THR A 85 -16.33 -10.71 -19.25
N GLU A 86 -17.05 -11.15 -18.22
CA GLU A 86 -17.08 -12.55 -17.78
C GLU A 86 -17.34 -13.50 -18.97
N GLY A 87 -16.35 -14.36 -19.26
CA GLY A 87 -16.41 -15.35 -20.35
C GLY A 87 -15.73 -14.94 -21.66
N LEU A 88 -15.23 -13.71 -21.78
CA LEU A 88 -14.42 -13.31 -22.92
C LEU A 88 -12.97 -13.81 -22.73
N PRO A 89 -12.37 -14.49 -23.73
CA PRO A 89 -11.01 -15.02 -23.62
C PRO A 89 -9.93 -13.92 -23.49
N ASN A 90 -10.28 -12.65 -23.70
CA ASN A 90 -9.35 -11.54 -23.84
C ASN A 90 -9.57 -10.40 -22.81
N CYS A 91 -10.08 -10.69 -21.62
CA CYS A 91 -10.21 -9.69 -20.55
C CYS A 91 -8.84 -9.12 -20.18
N PRO A 92 -8.57 -7.81 -20.42
CA PRO A 92 -7.29 -7.19 -20.09
C PRO A 92 -7.04 -7.10 -18.57
N SER A 93 -8.07 -7.34 -17.75
CA SER A 93 -8.05 -7.21 -16.30
C SER A 93 -7.96 -8.53 -15.55
N ARG A 94 -7.68 -9.66 -16.23
CA ARG A 94 -7.57 -10.97 -15.57
C ARG A 94 -6.42 -11.01 -14.55
N GLU A 95 -5.44 -10.13 -14.71
CA GLU A 95 -4.31 -9.96 -13.80
C GLU A 95 -4.72 -9.55 -12.38
N LEU A 96 -5.87 -8.89 -12.22
CA LEU A 96 -6.40 -8.48 -10.92
C LEU A 96 -6.83 -9.67 -10.04
N PHE A 97 -6.95 -10.87 -10.62
CA PHE A 97 -7.20 -12.12 -9.86
C PHE A 97 -5.91 -12.83 -9.42
N HIS A 98 -4.73 -12.31 -9.78
CA HIS A 98 -3.46 -12.94 -9.38
C HIS A 98 -3.08 -12.63 -7.94
N ASN A 99 -2.25 -13.52 -7.39
CA ASN A 99 -1.70 -13.41 -6.03
C ASN A 99 -0.98 -12.08 -5.78
N SER A 100 -0.42 -11.46 -6.82
CA SER A 100 0.22 -10.16 -6.75
C SER A 100 -0.70 -9.06 -6.23
N GLN A 101 -2.02 -9.16 -6.46
CA GLN A 101 -2.98 -8.15 -6.00
C GLN A 101 -3.15 -8.17 -4.48
N TRP A 102 -3.11 -9.34 -3.85
CA TRP A 102 -3.15 -9.47 -2.38
C TRP A 102 -1.90 -8.86 -1.73
N ILE A 103 -0.72 -9.07 -2.32
CA ILE A 103 0.54 -8.49 -1.84
C ILE A 103 0.51 -6.96 -1.99
N ARG A 104 0.01 -6.44 -3.13
CA ARG A 104 -0.17 -4.99 -3.33
C ARG A 104 -1.12 -4.39 -2.29
N THR A 105 -2.26 -5.04 -2.06
CA THR A 105 -3.25 -4.61 -1.06
C THR A 105 -2.63 -4.58 0.34
N ALA A 106 -1.88 -5.62 0.71
CA ALA A 106 -1.15 -5.69 1.97
C ALA A 106 -0.14 -4.54 2.12
N SER A 107 0.63 -4.23 1.07
CA SER A 107 1.58 -3.10 1.07
C SER A 107 0.87 -1.76 1.30
N HIS A 108 -0.22 -1.48 0.57
CA HIS A 108 -0.97 -0.24 0.72
C HIS A 108 -1.63 -0.10 2.09
N VAL A 109 -2.17 -1.19 2.63
CA VAL A 109 -2.74 -1.19 3.99
C VAL A 109 -1.63 -0.99 5.03
N ASN A 110 -0.46 -1.61 4.85
CA ASN A 110 0.70 -1.42 5.73
C ASN A 110 1.17 0.04 5.76
N GLU A 111 1.26 0.67 4.59
CA GLU A 111 1.59 2.10 4.45
C GLU A 111 0.53 3.00 5.12
N ALA A 112 -0.75 2.69 4.94
CA ALA A 112 -1.84 3.45 5.57
C ALA A 112 -1.82 3.33 7.10
N ILE A 113 -1.58 2.12 7.64
CA ILE A 113 -1.40 1.90 9.08
C ILE A 113 -0.21 2.69 9.59
N HIS A 114 0.93 2.59 8.92
CA HIS A 114 2.14 3.32 9.32
C HIS A 114 1.90 4.83 9.34
N THR A 115 1.35 5.37 8.26
CA THR A 115 1.02 6.80 8.15
C THR A 115 0.06 7.24 9.23
N SER A 116 -0.95 6.43 9.59
CA SER A 116 -1.89 6.75 10.66
C SER A 116 -1.25 6.76 12.06
N GLN A 117 -0.20 5.97 12.27
CA GLN A 117 0.49 5.84 13.56
C GLN A 117 1.58 6.90 13.74
N THR A 118 2.31 7.23 12.68
CA THR A 118 3.46 8.15 12.74
C THR A 118 3.12 9.56 12.26
N GLY A 119 2.06 9.73 11.48
CA GLY A 119 1.77 10.96 10.73
C GLY A 119 2.71 11.19 9.55
N GLU A 120 3.68 10.31 9.33
CA GLU A 120 4.68 10.41 8.26
C GLU A 120 4.26 9.57 7.05
N LYS A 121 4.30 10.18 5.86
CA LYS A 121 4.09 9.46 4.61
C LYS A 121 5.41 8.85 4.13
N GLY A 122 5.45 7.53 4.03
CA GLY A 122 6.57 6.76 3.47
C GLY A 122 7.24 5.82 4.48
N PRO A 123 8.10 4.90 4.03
CA PRO A 123 8.80 3.97 4.90
C PRO A 123 9.83 4.69 5.78
N GLU A 124 9.84 4.37 7.07
CA GLU A 124 10.76 4.97 8.07
C GLU A 124 12.23 4.93 7.64
N LEU A 125 12.65 3.84 6.97
CA LEU A 125 14.00 3.71 6.43
C LEU A 125 14.33 4.79 5.38
N GLU A 126 13.39 5.14 4.51
CA GLU A 126 13.60 6.20 3.52
C GLU A 126 13.75 7.57 4.19
N ARG A 127 12.96 7.85 5.23
CA ARG A 127 13.12 9.08 6.03
C ARG A 127 14.49 9.13 6.69
N LEU A 128 14.88 8.06 7.39
CA LEU A 128 16.18 7.98 8.07
C LEU A 128 17.35 8.09 7.09
N LEU A 129 17.24 7.50 5.89
CA LEU A 129 18.25 7.65 4.84
C LEU A 129 18.35 9.09 4.33
N LYS A 130 17.23 9.79 4.14
CA LYS A 130 17.23 11.21 3.76
C LYS A 130 17.84 12.09 4.85
N GLU A 131 17.54 11.83 6.12
CA GLU A 131 18.14 12.53 7.26
C GLU A 131 19.64 12.28 7.38
N LEU A 132 20.08 11.03 7.18
CA LEU A 132 21.49 10.67 7.13
C LEU A 132 22.20 11.42 5.99
N ILE A 133 21.65 11.41 4.77
CA ILE A 133 22.24 12.14 3.64
C ILE A 133 22.36 13.64 3.96
N TRP A 134 21.28 14.24 4.48
CA TRP A 134 21.27 15.65 4.82
C TRP A 134 22.31 15.99 5.90
N THR A 135 22.36 15.24 7.00
CA THR A 135 23.34 15.48 8.08
C THR A 135 24.78 15.29 7.61
N GLN A 136 25.06 14.28 6.78
CA GLN A 136 26.39 14.11 6.18
C GLN A 136 26.77 15.30 5.30
N ASN A 137 25.86 15.82 4.48
CA ASN A 137 26.14 17.01 3.66
C ASN A 137 26.38 18.26 4.52
N GLN A 138 25.64 18.44 5.62
CA GLN A 138 25.88 19.53 6.59
C GLN A 138 27.24 19.43 7.27
N LEU A 139 27.74 18.21 7.50
CA LEU A 139 29.08 17.99 8.06
C LEU A 139 30.18 18.19 7.02
N ASP A 140 29.95 17.84 5.75
CA ASP A 140 30.90 18.11 4.66
C ASP A 140 31.18 19.60 4.47
N GLU A 141 30.16 20.44 4.61
CA GLU A 141 30.29 21.90 4.54
C GLU A 141 31.14 22.45 5.70
N LYS A 142 31.15 21.74 6.83
CA LYS A 142 31.94 22.07 8.01
C LYS A 142 33.23 21.27 7.99
N THR A 143 34.23 21.74 7.24
CA THR A 143 35.58 21.16 7.04
C THR A 143 36.39 20.86 8.31
N VAL A 144 35.83 21.09 9.50
CA VAL A 144 36.46 20.91 10.81
C VAL A 144 36.28 19.48 11.37
N TYR A 145 35.32 18.70 10.86
CA TYR A 145 34.98 17.39 11.43
C TYR A 145 35.32 16.24 10.48
N VAL A 146 36.23 15.35 10.91
CA VAL A 146 36.39 14.02 10.31
C VAL A 146 35.32 13.12 10.92
N TYR A 147 34.45 12.55 10.09
CA TYR A 147 33.37 11.69 10.54
C TYR A 147 33.22 10.46 9.62
N PRO A 148 32.73 9.33 10.14
CA PRO A 148 32.42 8.15 9.33
C PRO A 148 31.28 8.45 8.36
N ARG A 149 31.53 8.26 7.06
CA ARG A 149 30.53 8.50 6.02
C ARG A 149 30.05 7.22 5.37
N MET A 150 28.75 7.08 5.22
CA MET A 150 28.12 6.04 4.41
C MET A 150 27.90 6.57 2.98
N ASN A 151 28.61 5.98 2.02
CA ASN A 151 28.46 6.30 0.59
C ASN A 151 27.62 5.25 -0.16
N ASP A 152 27.72 3.99 0.26
CA ASP A 152 26.91 2.90 -0.29
C ASP A 152 25.88 2.45 0.75
N PHE A 153 24.64 2.86 0.54
CA PHE A 153 23.51 2.52 1.41
C PHE A 153 23.09 1.05 1.29
N SER A 154 23.48 0.35 0.23
CA SER A 154 23.13 -1.06 0.01
C SER A 154 23.96 -1.99 0.90
N THR A 155 25.23 -1.61 1.13
CA THR A 155 26.17 -2.38 1.98
C THR A 155 26.27 -1.82 3.39
N GLY A 156 25.87 -0.57 3.61
CA GLY A 156 25.89 0.10 4.92
C GLY A 156 27.32 0.34 5.45
N GLN A 157 28.34 0.23 4.59
CA GLN A 157 29.73 0.38 5.02
C GLN A 157 30.08 1.84 5.30
N LEU A 158 30.75 2.07 6.43
CA LEU A 158 31.27 3.37 6.83
C LEU A 158 32.70 3.55 6.31
N ILE A 159 32.94 4.65 5.61
CA ILE A 159 34.25 5.04 5.13
C ILE A 159 34.75 6.18 6.00
N TYR A 160 35.95 6.00 6.55
CA TYR A 160 36.67 7.03 7.30
C TYR A 160 37.62 7.73 6.34
N ARG A 161 37.50 9.05 6.18
CA ARG A 161 38.51 9.81 5.46
C ARG A 161 39.76 9.93 6.35
N PRO A 162 40.98 9.76 5.78
CA PRO A 162 42.20 9.97 6.55
C PRO A 162 42.32 11.43 7.01
N GLU A 163 42.89 11.63 8.19
CA GLU A 163 43.19 12.93 8.81
C GLU A 163 44.13 13.79 7.96
#